data_AF-A0A3M1FNY8-F1
#
_entry.id   AF-A0A3M1FNY8-F1
#
_cell.length_a   1.000
_cell.length_b   1.000
_cell.length_c   1.000
_cell.angle_alpha   90.00
_cell.angle_beta   90.00
_cell.angle_gamma   90.00
#
_symmetry.space_group_name_H-M   'P 1'
#
loop_
_entity.id
_entity.type
_entity.pdbx_description
1 polymer ?
#
loop_
_entity_poly.entity_id
_entity_poly.type
_entity_poly.pdbx_seq_one_letter_code
_entity_poly.pdbx_strand_id
1 'polypeptide(L)'
;NLSGPDPDGLAFERKLYVIRKRAEHAIRYSDLRAGDRFYVASLSCRTLVYKGMLLPEQVATFYPDLNEPDVVTALALVHSRFSTNTFPSWERAHPYRYLIHNGEINTLRGNINWMYARQSVLESDLFGDDLKKIMPIISPDGSDSAMFDEALEFLSLTGRSLPHAMMMMIPEPWQNHTTMPDDKRAFYEYHATMMEPWDGPASIAFTDGSMVGAVLDRNGLRPSRYYVTKDDLVILASEVGVLDIPPDRVVKKHRLEPGRMLLIDTVEGRIIADEELKQRMAREHPYREWLDRYLVTLDELPDPPPPPLPDHRTLVKRQLAFGYTFETLRVVVGPMSKNAIEAIGAMGNDTPLAVLSDQPQLLYNYFKQLFAQVTNPPIDAIREELVTA
;
A
#
# COMPACT_ATOMS: atom_id res chain seq x y z
N ASN A 1 -1.11 10.15 32.41
CA ASN A 1 -0.13 11.25 32.37
C ASN A 1 0.06 11.72 30.94
N LEU A 2 -0.58 12.83 30.57
CA LEU A 2 -0.39 13.56 29.31
C LEU A 2 0.88 14.45 29.36
N SER A 3 1.83 14.13 30.24
CA SER A 3 2.95 15.01 30.62
C SER A 3 4.29 14.58 30.02
N GLY A 4 4.29 13.69 29.03
CA GLY A 4 5.47 13.46 28.20
C GLY A 4 5.63 14.60 27.19
N PRO A 5 6.81 14.77 26.58
CA PRO A 5 6.96 15.68 25.45
C PRO A 5 5.95 15.29 24.36
N ASP A 6 5.12 16.25 23.94
CA ASP A 6 4.19 16.13 22.80
C ASP A 6 4.72 16.98 21.64
N PRO A 7 5.86 16.57 21.02
CA PRO A 7 6.57 17.40 20.05
C PRO A 7 5.76 17.64 18.77
N ASP A 8 4.75 16.81 18.49
CA ASP A 8 3.93 16.84 17.28
C ASP A 8 2.44 17.12 17.53
N GLY A 9 2.02 17.32 18.80
CA GLY A 9 0.63 17.59 19.13
C GLY A 9 -0.32 16.39 18.90
N LEU A 10 0.22 15.17 18.81
CA LEU A 10 -0.53 13.94 18.54
C LEU A 10 -0.72 13.07 19.79
N ALA A 11 -0.29 13.51 20.98
CA ALA A 11 -0.45 12.72 22.21
C ALA A 11 -1.91 12.31 22.48
N PHE A 12 -2.87 13.19 22.22
CA PHE A 12 -4.29 12.86 22.40
C PHE A 12 -4.79 11.87 21.33
N GLU A 13 -4.43 12.07 20.05
CA GLU A 13 -4.72 11.15 18.96
C GLU A 13 -4.19 9.74 19.24
N ARG A 14 -2.94 9.62 19.73
CA ARG A 14 -2.35 8.33 20.13
C ARG A 14 -3.16 7.62 21.21
N LYS A 15 -3.68 8.36 22.19
CA LYS A 15 -4.53 7.78 23.24
C LYS A 15 -5.88 7.34 22.70
N LEU A 16 -6.50 8.13 21.82
CA LEU A 16 -7.74 7.74 21.14
C LEU A 16 -7.53 6.50 20.28
N TYR A 17 -6.42 6.41 19.55
CA TYR A 17 -6.02 5.21 18.80
C TYR A 17 -5.90 3.97 19.69
N VAL A 18 -5.19 4.05 20.82
CA VAL A 18 -5.07 2.94 21.77
C VAL A 18 -6.44 2.55 22.34
N ILE A 19 -7.28 3.52 22.71
CA ILE A 19 -8.63 3.25 23.21
C ILE A 19 -9.46 2.52 22.16
N ARG A 20 -9.41 2.99 20.90
CA ARG A 20 -10.13 2.38 19.78
C ARG A 20 -9.67 0.95 19.52
N LYS A 21 -8.35 0.72 19.38
CA LYS A 21 -7.78 -0.62 19.16
C LYS A 21 -8.14 -1.58 20.28
N ARG A 22 -8.06 -1.14 21.54
CA ARG A 22 -8.46 -1.96 22.68
C ARG A 22 -9.95 -2.30 22.67
N ALA A 23 -10.81 -1.36 22.33
CA ALA A 23 -12.25 -1.60 22.22
C ALA A 23 -12.57 -2.57 21.08
N GLU A 24 -11.95 -2.37 19.91
CA GLU A 24 -12.05 -3.26 18.77
C GLU A 24 -11.62 -4.68 19.16
N HIS A 25 -10.46 -4.86 19.79
CA HIS A 25 -9.99 -6.18 20.22
C HIS A 25 -10.87 -6.83 21.28
N ALA A 26 -11.30 -6.08 22.28
CA ALA A 26 -12.08 -6.61 23.39
C ALA A 26 -13.53 -6.93 23.02
N ILE A 27 -14.08 -6.29 21.98
CA ILE A 27 -15.50 -6.45 21.59
C ILE A 27 -15.60 -7.24 20.29
N ARG A 28 -14.92 -6.81 19.22
CA ARG A 28 -15.05 -7.39 17.87
C ARG A 28 -14.57 -8.83 17.78
N TYR A 29 -13.49 -9.14 18.48
CA TYR A 29 -12.87 -10.47 18.46
C TYR A 29 -13.17 -11.29 19.73
N SER A 30 -14.26 -10.95 20.42
CA SER A 30 -14.77 -11.69 21.57
C SER A 30 -15.99 -12.52 21.22
N ASP A 31 -16.40 -13.42 22.12
CA ASP A 31 -17.63 -14.21 21.98
C ASP A 31 -18.91 -13.42 22.36
N LEU A 32 -18.82 -12.08 22.48
CA LEU A 32 -19.99 -11.26 22.76
C LEU A 32 -20.98 -11.32 21.59
N ARG A 33 -22.27 -11.39 21.93
CA ARG A 33 -23.34 -11.38 20.94
C ARG A 33 -23.25 -10.11 20.07
N ALA A 34 -23.15 -10.30 18.75
CA ALA A 34 -22.97 -9.23 17.76
C ALA A 34 -21.68 -8.41 17.94
N GLY A 35 -20.69 -8.93 18.67
CA GLY A 35 -19.37 -8.31 18.83
C GLY A 35 -18.70 -8.08 17.47
N ASP A 36 -18.81 -9.04 16.56
CA ASP A 36 -18.36 -9.00 15.16
C ASP A 36 -18.85 -7.78 14.36
N ARG A 37 -19.90 -7.09 14.83
CA ARG A 37 -20.44 -5.87 14.21
C ARG A 37 -19.93 -4.58 14.84
N PHE A 38 -19.19 -4.65 15.93
CA PHE A 38 -18.59 -3.48 16.56
C PHE A 38 -17.55 -2.86 15.62
N TYR A 39 -17.74 -1.57 15.31
CA TYR A 39 -16.87 -0.81 14.44
C TYR A 39 -16.89 0.66 14.81
N VAL A 40 -15.71 1.28 14.86
CA VAL A 40 -15.55 2.71 15.15
C VAL A 40 -15.08 3.39 13.86
N ALA A 41 -15.95 4.18 13.24
CA ALA A 41 -15.66 4.86 11.97
C ALA A 41 -14.53 5.88 12.11
N SER A 42 -14.61 6.70 13.15
CA SER A 42 -13.56 7.62 13.56
C SER A 42 -13.61 7.81 15.08
N LEU A 43 -12.44 7.93 15.70
CA LEU A 43 -12.29 8.37 17.09
C LEU A 43 -11.06 9.27 17.14
N SER A 44 -11.27 10.55 16.89
CA SER A 44 -10.24 11.57 16.72
C SER A 44 -10.76 12.90 17.25
N CYS A 45 -9.87 13.81 17.65
CA CYS A 45 -10.21 15.20 17.92
C CYS A 45 -10.00 16.11 16.70
N ARG A 46 -9.55 15.57 15.57
CA ARG A 46 -9.27 16.31 14.34
C ARG A 46 -10.20 15.94 13.19
N THR A 47 -10.62 14.67 13.10
CA THR A 47 -11.41 14.16 11.99
C THR A 47 -12.69 13.45 12.45
N LEU A 48 -13.72 13.51 11.61
CA LEU A 48 -15.00 12.84 11.81
C LEU A 48 -15.45 12.18 10.51
N VAL A 49 -15.87 10.91 10.57
CA VAL A 49 -16.26 10.13 9.39
C VAL A 49 -17.75 9.81 9.44
N TYR A 50 -18.49 10.39 8.50
CA TYR A 50 -19.87 10.02 8.17
C TYR A 50 -19.86 9.06 6.99
N LYS A 51 -20.24 7.80 7.23
CA LYS A 51 -20.26 6.76 6.19
C LYS A 51 -21.41 5.79 6.38
N GLY A 52 -21.77 5.08 5.32
CA GLY A 52 -22.83 4.09 5.39
C GLY A 52 -23.12 3.44 4.05
N MET A 53 -24.11 2.55 4.06
CA MET A 53 -24.60 1.85 2.86
C MET A 53 -25.68 2.71 2.19
N LEU A 54 -25.25 3.85 1.67
CA LEU A 54 -26.11 4.91 1.15
C LEU A 54 -25.75 5.18 -0.30
N LEU A 55 -26.74 5.56 -1.10
CA LEU A 55 -26.45 6.26 -2.35
C LEU A 55 -25.82 7.63 -2.03
N PRO A 56 -24.93 8.16 -2.88
CA PRO A 56 -24.30 9.45 -2.63
C PRO A 56 -25.29 10.58 -2.32
N GLU A 57 -26.44 10.60 -2.99
CA GLU A 57 -27.47 11.64 -2.82
C GLU A 57 -28.21 11.51 -1.47
N GLN A 58 -28.11 10.36 -0.80
CA GLN A 58 -28.79 10.09 0.47
C GLN A 58 -27.98 10.52 1.70
N VAL A 59 -26.68 10.80 1.55
CA VAL A 59 -25.77 11.05 2.68
C VAL A 59 -26.25 12.22 3.54
N ALA A 60 -26.57 13.36 2.93
CA ALA A 60 -27.03 14.55 3.66
C ALA A 60 -28.42 14.36 4.29
N THR A 61 -29.28 13.52 3.71
CA THR A 61 -30.60 13.22 4.27
C THR A 61 -30.52 12.24 5.43
N PHE A 62 -29.61 11.26 5.36
CA PHE A 62 -29.42 10.25 6.39
C PHE A 62 -28.67 10.80 7.62
N TYR A 63 -27.74 11.74 7.41
CA TYR A 63 -27.02 12.44 8.47
C TYR A 63 -27.40 13.92 8.49
N PRO A 64 -28.48 14.30 9.21
CA PRO A 64 -28.95 15.69 9.27
C PRO A 64 -27.90 16.68 9.74
N ASP A 65 -26.98 16.25 10.61
CA ASP A 65 -25.83 17.02 11.09
C ASP A 65 -25.05 17.69 9.95
N LEU A 66 -24.94 17.04 8.78
CA LEU A 66 -24.21 17.58 7.63
C LEU A 66 -24.89 18.80 6.99
N ASN A 67 -26.16 19.07 7.32
CA ASN A 67 -26.88 20.27 6.90
C ASN A 67 -26.88 21.36 7.97
N GLU A 68 -26.34 21.09 9.16
CA GLU A 68 -26.28 22.08 10.23
C GLU A 68 -25.22 23.15 9.90
N PRO A 69 -25.55 24.45 10.00
CA PRO A 69 -24.61 25.54 9.67
C PRO A 69 -23.33 25.56 10.51
N ASP A 70 -23.38 24.96 11.71
CA ASP A 70 -22.24 24.86 12.63
C ASP A 70 -21.23 23.79 12.18
N VAL A 71 -21.61 22.90 11.26
CA VAL A 71 -20.71 21.87 10.70
C VAL A 71 -19.91 22.48 9.55
N VAL A 72 -18.79 23.11 9.92
CA VAL A 72 -17.83 23.73 8.99
C VAL A 72 -16.53 22.92 8.96
N THR A 73 -15.90 22.86 7.78
CA THR A 73 -14.60 22.19 7.61
C THR A 73 -13.74 22.87 6.55
N ALA A 74 -12.43 22.83 6.74
CA ALA A 74 -11.45 23.23 5.73
C ALA A 74 -11.12 22.11 4.72
N LEU A 75 -11.48 20.87 5.05
CA LEU A 75 -11.11 19.67 4.29
C LEU A 75 -12.24 18.64 4.28
N ALA A 76 -12.47 18.02 3.13
CA ALA A 76 -13.49 17.00 2.94
C ALA A 76 -12.98 15.91 2.00
N LEU A 77 -13.13 14.65 2.42
CA LEU A 77 -12.88 13.48 1.59
C LEU A 77 -14.20 12.73 1.39
N VAL A 78 -14.59 12.54 0.13
CA VAL A 78 -15.84 11.86 -0.24
C VAL A 78 -15.50 10.69 -1.15
N HIS A 79 -16.14 9.54 -0.90
CA HIS A 79 -15.90 8.34 -1.66
C HIS A 79 -17.18 7.54 -1.88
N SER A 80 -17.37 7.08 -3.13
CA SER A 80 -18.41 6.12 -3.50
C SER A 80 -17.76 4.81 -3.90
N ARG A 81 -18.13 3.72 -3.24
CA ARG A 81 -17.51 2.40 -3.43
C ARG A 81 -18.37 1.51 -4.33
N PHE A 82 -17.75 0.91 -5.33
CA PHE A 82 -18.34 -0.21 -6.07
C PHE A 82 -17.85 -1.54 -5.47
N SER A 83 -18.77 -2.42 -5.09
CA SER A 83 -18.47 -3.72 -4.47
C SER A 83 -18.78 -4.85 -5.44
N THR A 84 -17.88 -5.83 -5.55
CA THR A 84 -18.17 -7.10 -6.23
C THR A 84 -19.04 -8.04 -5.40
N ASN A 85 -19.29 -7.72 -4.13
CA ASN A 85 -20.18 -8.47 -3.24
C ASN A 85 -21.57 -7.81 -3.16
N THR A 86 -22.62 -8.63 -3.20
CA THR A 86 -24.02 -8.23 -3.03
C THR A 86 -24.43 -8.07 -1.56
N PHE A 87 -23.67 -8.64 -0.61
CA PHE A 87 -23.93 -8.48 0.82
C PHE A 87 -23.37 -7.13 1.30
N PRO A 88 -24.24 -6.23 1.80
CA PRO A 88 -23.83 -4.90 2.13
C PRO A 88 -23.18 -4.91 3.54
N SER A 89 -22.09 -4.16 3.70
CA SER A 89 -21.30 -4.06 4.94
C SER A 89 -21.00 -2.59 5.22
N TRP A 90 -21.42 -2.11 6.39
CA TRP A 90 -21.33 -0.70 6.79
C TRP A 90 -19.87 -0.30 7.05
N GLU A 91 -19.14 -1.17 7.75
CA GLU A 91 -17.76 -0.97 8.14
C GLU A 91 -16.81 -0.86 6.95
N ARG A 92 -17.16 -1.48 5.81
CA ARG A 92 -16.41 -1.44 4.54
C ARG A 92 -16.70 -0.23 3.66
N ALA A 93 -17.66 0.62 4.03
CA ALA A 93 -17.83 1.90 3.38
C ALA A 93 -16.61 2.78 3.64
N HIS A 94 -16.22 3.58 2.66
CA HIS A 94 -15.24 4.65 2.83
C HIS A 94 -15.96 5.95 3.28
N PRO A 95 -15.23 6.96 3.78
CA PRO A 95 -13.79 6.97 4.10
C PRO A 95 -13.37 6.01 5.21
N TYR A 96 -12.08 5.66 5.22
CA TYR A 96 -11.42 5.13 6.40
C TYR A 96 -10.84 6.29 7.24
N ARG A 97 -10.02 6.02 8.26
CA ARG A 97 -9.67 7.01 9.28
C ARG A 97 -8.72 8.07 8.75
N TYR A 98 -7.80 7.65 7.90
CA TYR A 98 -6.78 8.50 7.27
C TYR A 98 -6.95 8.58 5.76
N LEU A 99 -7.71 7.69 5.10
CA LEU A 99 -7.75 7.65 3.64
C LEU A 99 -9.09 7.30 2.97
N ILE A 100 -9.16 7.68 1.69
CA ILE A 100 -10.03 7.09 0.67
C ILE A 100 -9.16 6.42 -0.40
N HIS A 101 -9.62 5.29 -0.94
CA HIS A 101 -8.87 4.52 -1.93
C HIS A 101 -9.78 4.05 -3.05
N ASN A 102 -9.49 4.53 -4.27
CA ASN A 102 -10.05 3.99 -5.49
C ASN A 102 -9.01 3.07 -6.13
N GLY A 103 -9.22 1.77 -6.04
CA GLY A 103 -8.20 0.82 -6.45
C GLY A 103 -8.35 -0.55 -5.81
N GLU A 104 -7.30 -1.35 -5.95
CA GLU A 104 -7.15 -2.66 -5.34
C GLU A 104 -5.68 -2.95 -5.06
N ILE A 105 -5.35 -3.33 -3.82
CA ILE A 105 -3.98 -3.71 -3.44
C ILE A 105 -3.76 -5.18 -3.78
N ASN A 106 -2.95 -5.47 -4.81
CA ASN A 106 -2.74 -6.84 -5.31
C ASN A 106 -1.64 -7.61 -4.55
N THR A 107 -0.80 -6.92 -3.78
CA THR A 107 0.27 -7.48 -2.93
C THR A 107 -0.18 -7.79 -1.50
N LEU A 108 -1.47 -7.58 -1.20
CA LEU A 108 -2.04 -7.53 0.15
C LEU A 108 -1.59 -8.66 1.09
N ARG A 109 -1.64 -9.92 0.62
CA ARG A 109 -1.30 -11.07 1.47
C ARG A 109 0.16 -11.04 1.94
N GLY A 110 1.08 -10.59 1.08
CA GLY A 110 2.49 -10.40 1.46
C GLY A 110 2.60 -9.32 2.52
N ASN A 111 1.98 -8.17 2.28
CA ASN A 111 2.07 -7.00 3.15
C ASN A 111 1.52 -7.28 4.55
N ILE A 112 0.38 -7.97 4.66
CA ILE A 112 -0.19 -8.37 5.96
C ILE A 112 0.77 -9.29 6.71
N ASN A 113 1.32 -10.30 6.04
CA ASN A 113 2.21 -11.26 6.68
C ASN A 113 3.50 -10.59 7.19
N TRP A 114 4.06 -9.68 6.40
CA TRP A 114 5.26 -8.95 6.79
C TRP A 114 5.00 -7.97 7.92
N MET A 115 3.88 -7.22 7.87
CA MET A 115 3.46 -6.39 8.99
C MET A 115 3.26 -7.21 10.26
N TYR A 116 2.59 -8.37 10.17
CA TYR A 116 2.40 -9.27 11.30
C TYR A 116 3.74 -9.79 11.86
N ALA A 117 4.68 -10.19 11.00
CA ALA A 117 6.01 -10.63 11.42
C ALA A 117 6.78 -9.52 12.16
N ARG A 118 6.72 -8.28 11.66
CA ARG A 118 7.36 -7.11 12.27
C ARG A 118 6.85 -6.84 13.69
N GLN A 119 5.60 -7.15 14.01
CA GLN A 119 5.04 -6.93 15.35
C GLN A 119 5.86 -7.57 16.48
N SER A 120 6.61 -8.63 16.19
CA SER A 120 7.48 -9.30 17.18
C SER A 120 8.71 -8.49 17.61
N VAL A 121 9.12 -7.51 16.80
CA VAL A 121 10.32 -6.69 17.02
C VAL A 121 10.03 -5.19 17.06
N LEU A 122 8.74 -4.80 17.10
CA LEU A 122 8.36 -3.40 17.16
C LEU A 122 8.66 -2.78 18.52
N GLU A 123 9.31 -1.62 18.49
CA GLU A 123 9.56 -0.74 19.63
C GLU A 123 9.17 0.68 19.25
N SER A 124 8.59 1.42 20.19
CA SER A 124 8.19 2.81 19.97
C SER A 124 8.16 3.56 21.29
N ASP A 125 9.00 4.58 21.44
CA ASP A 125 9.02 5.45 22.62
C ASP A 125 7.70 6.22 22.80
N LEU A 126 7.02 6.52 21.69
CA LEU A 126 5.75 7.27 21.67
C LEU A 126 4.59 6.47 22.26
N PHE A 127 4.59 5.14 22.07
CA PHE A 127 3.57 4.26 22.65
C PHE A 127 4.03 3.61 23.97
N GLY A 128 5.33 3.36 24.14
CA GLY A 128 5.87 2.65 25.30
C GLY A 128 5.10 1.35 25.57
N ASP A 129 4.64 1.17 26.81
CA ASP A 129 3.87 -0.01 27.21
C ASP A 129 2.49 -0.14 26.51
N ASP A 130 1.96 0.93 25.93
CA ASP A 130 0.69 0.88 25.19
C ASP A 130 0.84 0.14 23.85
N LEU A 131 2.06 -0.05 23.34
CA LEU A 131 2.30 -0.74 22.07
C LEU A 131 1.76 -2.18 22.08
N LYS A 132 1.83 -2.87 23.22
CA LYS A 132 1.26 -4.23 23.37
C LYS A 132 -0.27 -4.24 23.28
N LYS A 133 -0.91 -3.12 23.55
CA LYS A 133 -2.38 -2.99 23.60
C LYS A 133 -3.01 -2.75 22.24
N ILE A 134 -2.21 -2.41 21.23
CA ILE A 134 -2.67 -2.13 19.86
C ILE A 134 -2.48 -3.31 18.90
N MET A 135 -1.86 -4.41 19.37
CA MET A 135 -1.61 -5.62 18.57
C MET A 135 -2.83 -6.54 18.54
N PRO A 136 -3.20 -7.13 17.39
CA PRO A 136 -2.61 -6.91 16.07
C PRO A 136 -2.97 -5.52 15.47
N ILE A 137 -1.99 -4.91 14.79
CA ILE A 137 -2.13 -3.61 14.12
C ILE A 137 -3.16 -3.71 13.00
N ILE A 138 -3.02 -4.71 12.14
CA ILE A 138 -3.93 -4.97 11.03
C ILE A 138 -5.05 -5.92 11.51
N SER A 139 -6.29 -5.55 11.23
CA SER A 139 -7.49 -6.33 11.48
C SER A 139 -7.63 -7.43 10.41
N PRO A 140 -7.72 -8.72 10.77
CA PRO A 140 -7.70 -9.83 9.82
C PRO A 140 -8.92 -9.90 8.88
N ASP A 141 -10.01 -9.21 9.22
CA ASP A 141 -11.30 -9.23 8.52
C ASP A 141 -11.60 -7.95 7.72
N GLY A 142 -10.66 -6.99 7.72
CA GLY A 142 -10.72 -5.75 6.96
C GLY A 142 -10.67 -5.95 5.43
N SER A 143 -11.06 -4.92 4.68
CA SER A 143 -10.73 -4.88 3.24
C SER A 143 -9.26 -4.50 3.04
N ASP A 144 -8.74 -4.70 1.83
CA ASP A 144 -7.42 -4.24 1.42
C ASP A 144 -7.10 -2.79 1.85
N SER A 145 -8.06 -1.91 1.61
CA SER A 145 -8.03 -0.48 1.91
C SER A 145 -8.08 -0.19 3.41
N ALA A 146 -8.82 -0.98 4.18
CA ALA A 146 -8.85 -0.86 5.64
C ALA A 146 -7.49 -1.26 6.24
N MET A 147 -6.90 -2.34 5.72
CA MET A 147 -5.62 -2.86 6.18
C MET A 147 -4.48 -1.90 5.82
N PHE A 148 -4.56 -1.24 4.66
CA PHE A 148 -3.67 -0.14 4.30
C PHE A 148 -3.85 1.05 5.27
N ASP A 149 -5.08 1.48 5.54
CA ASP A 149 -5.38 2.58 6.47
C ASP A 149 -4.82 2.33 7.88
N GLU A 150 -4.96 1.11 8.40
CA GLU A 150 -4.44 0.72 9.72
C GLU A 150 -2.91 0.73 9.77
N ALA A 151 -2.25 0.30 8.70
CA ALA A 151 -0.79 0.38 8.59
C ALA A 151 -0.32 1.84 8.49
N LEU A 152 -1.00 2.66 7.68
CA LEU A 152 -0.70 4.08 7.52
C LEU A 152 -0.87 4.86 8.83
N GLU A 153 -1.99 4.65 9.52
CA GLU A 153 -2.28 5.25 10.82
C GLU A 153 -1.23 4.86 11.86
N PHE A 154 -0.83 3.59 11.90
CA PHE A 154 0.22 3.14 12.80
C PHE A 154 1.57 3.83 12.50
N LEU A 155 1.98 3.90 11.23
CA LEU A 155 3.23 4.56 10.84
C LEU A 155 3.21 6.06 11.16
N SER A 156 2.07 6.73 10.95
CA SER A 156 1.89 8.15 11.28
C SER A 156 1.99 8.37 12.79
N LEU A 157 1.23 7.62 13.58
CA LEU A 157 1.21 7.78 15.04
C LEU A 157 2.49 7.32 15.73
N THR A 158 3.35 6.54 15.05
CA THR A 158 4.70 6.20 15.51
C THR A 158 5.77 7.23 15.14
N GLY A 159 5.37 8.43 14.68
CA GLY A 159 6.24 9.61 14.60
C GLY A 159 6.69 9.98 13.20
N ARG A 160 6.22 9.28 12.15
CA ARG A 160 6.48 9.69 10.76
C ARG A 160 5.42 10.69 10.33
N SER A 161 5.80 11.67 9.52
CA SER A 161 4.81 12.50 8.84
C SER A 161 3.94 11.64 7.92
N LEU A 162 2.68 12.03 7.73
CA LEU A 162 1.78 11.32 6.83
C LEU A 162 2.35 11.16 5.39
N PRO A 163 2.94 12.19 4.74
CA PRO A 163 3.57 12.00 3.43
C PRO A 163 4.77 11.07 3.47
N HIS A 164 5.56 11.04 4.55
CA HIS A 164 6.67 10.08 4.71
C HIS A 164 6.13 8.65 4.73
N ALA A 165 5.12 8.37 5.56
CA ALA A 165 4.49 7.06 5.61
C ALA A 165 3.91 6.65 4.25
N MET A 166 3.28 7.57 3.52
CA MET A 166 2.79 7.33 2.17
C MET A 166 3.92 7.03 1.17
N MET A 167 5.04 7.75 1.23
CA MET A 167 6.22 7.47 0.39
C MET A 167 6.88 6.12 0.71
N MET A 168 6.75 5.62 1.94
CA MET A 168 7.22 4.28 2.31
C MET A 168 6.29 3.18 1.79
N MET A 169 4.97 3.37 1.91
CA MET A 169 3.98 2.37 1.53
C MET A 169 3.75 2.33 0.02
N ILE A 170 3.77 3.47 -0.66
CA ILE A 170 3.63 3.61 -2.12
C ILE A 170 4.84 4.38 -2.64
N PRO A 171 6.03 3.75 -2.70
CA PRO A 171 7.23 4.40 -3.19
C PRO A 171 7.15 4.65 -4.69
N GLU A 172 7.78 5.72 -5.16
CA GLU A 172 7.99 5.95 -6.60
C GLU A 172 8.77 4.78 -7.24
N PRO A 173 8.65 4.56 -8.55
CA PRO A 173 9.61 3.72 -9.28
C PRO A 173 11.01 4.34 -9.18
N TRP A 174 11.92 3.70 -8.43
CA TRP A 174 13.23 4.26 -8.08
C TRP A 174 14.42 3.43 -8.57
N GLN A 175 14.34 2.10 -8.58
CA GLN A 175 15.48 1.22 -8.96
C GLN A 175 15.98 1.52 -10.37
N ASN A 176 15.07 1.49 -11.36
CA ASN A 176 15.40 1.67 -12.77
C ASN A 176 15.37 3.14 -13.23
N HIS A 177 15.10 4.08 -12.31
CA HIS A 177 14.98 5.50 -12.64
C HIS A 177 16.36 6.18 -12.66
N THR A 178 17.06 6.12 -13.79
CA THR A 178 18.45 6.59 -13.95
C THR A 178 18.68 8.08 -13.65
N THR A 179 17.69 8.94 -13.87
CA THR A 179 17.77 10.39 -13.64
C THR A 179 17.35 10.84 -12.25
N MET A 180 16.98 9.90 -11.36
CA MET A 180 16.57 10.25 -9.99
C MET A 180 17.77 10.81 -9.20
N PRO A 181 17.61 11.95 -8.49
CA PRO A 181 18.62 12.46 -7.56
C PRO A 181 19.04 11.42 -6.53
N ASP A 182 20.33 11.41 -6.17
CA ASP A 182 20.89 10.37 -5.30
C ASP A 182 20.29 10.37 -3.88
N ASP A 183 20.03 11.55 -3.31
CA ASP A 183 19.38 11.70 -2.01
C ASP A 183 17.99 11.03 -2.00
N LYS A 184 17.19 11.27 -3.04
CA LYS A 184 15.88 10.64 -3.21
C LYS A 184 16.00 9.12 -3.44
N ARG A 185 16.96 8.67 -4.25
CA ARG A 185 17.21 7.23 -4.46
C ARG A 185 17.58 6.55 -3.14
N ALA A 186 18.49 7.14 -2.37
CA ALA A 186 18.93 6.64 -1.08
C ALA A 186 17.78 6.56 -0.07
N PHE A 187 16.87 7.55 -0.07
CA PHE A 187 15.66 7.49 0.75
C PHE A 187 14.83 6.24 0.43
N TYR A 188 14.54 5.97 -0.85
CA TYR A 188 13.72 4.82 -1.22
C TYR A 188 14.43 3.49 -1.00
N GLU A 189 15.72 3.42 -1.32
CA GLU A 189 16.57 2.24 -1.09
C GLU A 189 16.62 1.87 0.40
N TYR A 190 16.80 2.86 1.27
CA TYR A 190 16.76 2.65 2.72
C TYR A 190 15.41 2.12 3.19
N HIS A 191 14.31 2.73 2.75
CA HIS A 191 12.97 2.32 3.18
C HIS A 191 12.53 0.97 2.60
N ALA A 192 13.04 0.57 1.43
CA ALA A 192 12.79 -0.75 0.84
C ALA A 192 13.33 -1.89 1.72
N THR A 193 14.34 -1.64 2.57
CA THR A 193 14.82 -2.62 3.56
C THR A 193 13.85 -2.83 4.73
N MET A 194 12.94 -1.88 4.95
CA MET A 194 12.02 -1.88 6.10
C MET A 194 10.59 -2.19 5.72
N MET A 195 10.13 -1.77 4.53
CA MET A 195 8.74 -1.88 4.10
C MET A 195 8.68 -2.26 2.61
N GLU A 196 7.97 -3.35 2.33
CA GLU A 196 7.59 -3.71 0.97
C GLU A 196 6.50 -2.77 0.43
N PRO A 197 6.50 -2.45 -0.88
CA PRO A 197 5.45 -1.65 -1.49
C PRO A 197 4.08 -2.29 -1.36
N TRP A 198 3.09 -1.48 -0.97
CA TRP A 198 1.67 -1.83 -1.04
C TRP A 198 1.16 -1.53 -2.43
N ASP A 199 1.48 -2.44 -3.35
CA ASP A 199 1.25 -2.27 -4.79
C ASP A 199 -0.13 -2.72 -5.27
N GLY A 200 -0.50 -2.23 -6.45
CA GLY A 200 -1.79 -2.41 -7.11
C GLY A 200 -2.34 -1.09 -7.63
N PRO A 201 -3.34 -1.10 -8.53
CA PRO A 201 -3.96 0.14 -9.01
C PRO A 201 -4.51 0.94 -7.84
N ALA A 202 -4.08 2.19 -7.66
CA ALA A 202 -4.47 2.98 -6.52
C ALA A 202 -4.52 4.48 -6.87
N SER A 203 -5.64 5.12 -6.55
CA SER A 203 -5.73 6.56 -6.35
C SER A 203 -6.16 6.77 -4.90
N ILE A 204 -5.21 7.18 -4.07
CA ILE A 204 -5.41 7.39 -2.64
C ILE A 204 -5.41 8.88 -2.35
N ALA A 205 -6.44 9.36 -1.65
CA ALA A 205 -6.37 10.64 -0.96
C ALA A 205 -6.38 10.39 0.54
N PHE A 206 -5.56 11.13 1.27
CA PHE A 206 -5.28 10.89 2.67
C PHE A 206 -5.23 12.19 3.48
N THR A 207 -5.49 12.12 4.79
CA THR A 207 -5.48 13.27 5.69
C THR A 207 -5.26 12.84 7.15
N ASP A 208 -4.64 13.72 7.94
CA ASP A 208 -4.57 13.66 9.40
C ASP A 208 -5.42 14.75 10.08
N GLY A 209 -6.25 15.46 9.30
CA GLY A 209 -7.04 16.61 9.73
C GLY A 209 -6.30 17.95 9.73
N SER A 210 -4.98 17.98 9.52
CA SER A 210 -4.18 19.21 9.34
C SER A 210 -3.61 19.34 7.92
N MET A 211 -3.47 18.25 7.21
CA MET A 211 -3.10 18.24 5.79
C MET A 211 -3.96 17.28 5.02
N VAL A 212 -4.11 17.53 3.73
CA VAL A 212 -4.75 16.61 2.79
C VAL A 212 -3.82 16.38 1.62
N GLY A 213 -3.63 15.14 1.25
CA GLY A 213 -2.79 14.76 0.12
C GLY A 213 -3.44 13.72 -0.77
N ALA A 214 -2.86 13.53 -1.94
CA ALA A 214 -3.23 12.48 -2.86
C ALA A 214 -2.01 11.93 -3.57
N VAL A 215 -2.01 10.61 -3.78
CA VAL A 215 -0.96 9.88 -4.50
C VAL A 215 -1.60 8.84 -5.42
N LEU A 216 -0.92 8.56 -6.53
CA LEU A 216 -1.24 7.43 -7.39
C LEU A 216 -0.29 6.27 -7.10
N ASP A 217 -0.71 5.06 -7.46
CA ASP A 217 0.20 3.93 -7.56
C ASP A 217 1.38 4.21 -8.51
N ARG A 218 2.39 3.35 -8.43
CA ARG A 218 3.63 3.44 -9.21
C ARG A 218 3.39 3.60 -10.72
N ASN A 219 2.30 3.04 -11.23
CA ASN A 219 1.97 2.98 -12.64
C ASN A 219 0.91 4.03 -13.04
N GLY A 220 0.27 4.68 -12.06
CA GLY A 220 -0.84 5.60 -12.26
C GLY A 220 -2.03 4.96 -12.98
N LEU A 221 -2.44 3.78 -12.53
CA LEU A 221 -3.50 2.97 -13.15
C LEU A 221 -4.91 3.52 -12.89
N ARG A 222 -5.04 4.54 -12.04
CA ARG A 222 -6.30 5.18 -11.69
C ARG A 222 -6.28 6.68 -12.04
N PRO A 223 -7.39 7.22 -12.58
CA PRO A 223 -7.46 8.63 -12.90
C PRO A 223 -7.60 9.47 -11.64
N SER A 224 -6.86 10.58 -11.57
CA SER A 224 -7.01 11.59 -10.54
C SER A 224 -6.70 12.97 -11.13
N ARG A 225 -7.64 13.90 -11.00
CA ARG A 225 -7.55 15.25 -11.59
C ARG A 225 -7.92 16.28 -10.55
N TYR A 226 -7.26 17.43 -10.61
CA TYR A 226 -7.52 18.52 -9.68
C TYR A 226 -7.65 19.88 -10.34
N TYR A 227 -8.44 20.72 -9.69
CA TYR A 227 -8.68 22.12 -10.02
C TYR A 227 -8.21 22.99 -8.86
N VAL A 228 -7.62 24.14 -9.17
CA VAL A 228 -7.36 25.21 -8.21
C VAL A 228 -8.16 26.42 -8.66
N THR A 229 -9.01 26.95 -7.78
CA THR A 229 -9.82 28.14 -8.06
C THR A 229 -9.15 29.42 -7.58
N LYS A 230 -9.69 30.58 -7.96
CA LYS A 230 -9.20 31.92 -7.56
C LYS A 230 -9.44 32.24 -6.08
N ASP A 231 -10.34 31.52 -5.44
CA ASP A 231 -10.65 31.58 -4.00
C ASP A 231 -9.96 30.47 -3.21
N ASP A 232 -8.82 29.98 -3.71
CA ASP A 232 -7.94 29.00 -3.07
C ASP A 232 -8.57 27.64 -2.74
N LEU A 233 -9.71 27.31 -3.37
CA LEU A 233 -10.32 25.98 -3.26
C LEU A 233 -9.61 24.99 -4.18
N VAL A 234 -9.15 23.88 -3.60
CA VAL A 234 -8.55 22.77 -4.33
C VAL A 234 -9.53 21.60 -4.37
N ILE A 235 -9.89 21.15 -5.57
CA ILE A 235 -10.86 20.08 -5.77
C ILE A 235 -10.16 18.98 -6.53
N LEU A 236 -10.05 17.80 -5.92
CA LEU A 236 -9.52 16.59 -6.54
C LEU A 236 -10.63 15.56 -6.71
N ALA A 237 -10.70 14.95 -7.89
CA ALA A 237 -11.68 13.92 -8.20
C ALA A 237 -11.15 12.92 -9.23
N SER A 238 -11.77 11.74 -9.29
CA SER A 238 -11.47 10.73 -10.31
C SER A 238 -11.84 11.19 -11.73
N GLU A 239 -12.80 12.11 -11.83
CA GLU A 239 -13.35 12.59 -13.10
C GLU A 239 -13.41 14.12 -13.16
N VAL A 240 -13.55 14.65 -14.38
CA VAL A 240 -13.77 16.08 -14.61
C VAL A 240 -15.25 16.41 -14.52
N GLY A 241 -15.59 17.60 -14.00
CA GLY A 241 -16.98 18.07 -13.99
C GLY A 241 -17.84 17.51 -12.86
N VAL A 242 -17.24 16.98 -11.80
CA VAL A 242 -17.98 16.53 -10.59
C VAL A 242 -18.66 17.67 -9.83
N LEU A 243 -18.15 18.90 -9.97
CA LEU A 243 -18.72 20.12 -9.42
C LEU A 243 -18.89 21.14 -10.55
N ASP A 244 -19.99 21.89 -10.51
CA ASP A 244 -20.26 22.98 -11.45
C ASP A 244 -19.47 24.24 -11.05
N ILE A 245 -18.30 24.41 -11.67
CA ILE A 245 -17.38 25.51 -11.38
C ILE A 245 -17.25 26.39 -12.64
N PRO A 246 -17.61 27.68 -12.56
CA PRO A 246 -17.44 28.62 -13.66
C PRO A 246 -15.98 28.63 -14.18
N PRO A 247 -15.75 28.49 -15.51
CA PRO A 247 -14.40 28.41 -16.06
C PRO A 247 -13.50 29.60 -15.73
N ASP A 248 -14.06 30.79 -15.57
CA ASP A 248 -13.35 32.01 -15.22
C ASP A 248 -12.84 32.03 -13.76
N ARG A 249 -13.37 31.17 -12.89
CA ARG A 249 -12.89 30.99 -11.51
C ARG A 249 -11.70 30.04 -11.41
N VAL A 250 -11.39 29.28 -12.46
CA VAL A 250 -10.34 28.26 -12.42
C VAL A 250 -8.98 28.89 -12.75
N VAL A 251 -8.02 28.76 -11.84
CA VAL A 251 -6.61 29.17 -12.03
C VAL A 251 -5.80 28.06 -12.68
N LYS A 252 -5.97 26.82 -12.21
CA LYS A 252 -5.18 25.67 -12.69
C LYS A 252 -6.06 24.44 -12.85
N LYS A 253 -5.85 23.69 -13.93
CA LYS A 253 -6.38 22.34 -14.15
C LYS A 253 -5.20 21.40 -14.38
N HIS A 254 -5.12 20.30 -13.64
CA HIS A 254 -4.04 19.34 -13.81
C HIS A 254 -4.53 17.91 -13.49
N ARG A 255 -3.72 16.91 -13.85
CA ARG A 255 -3.84 15.53 -13.38
C ARG A 255 -2.75 15.19 -12.38
N LEU A 256 -3.02 14.25 -11.48
CA LEU A 256 -1.97 13.62 -10.70
C LEU A 256 -1.19 12.65 -11.62
N GLU A 257 0.12 12.59 -11.45
CA GLU A 257 1.02 11.80 -12.29
C GLU A 257 1.60 10.64 -11.46
N PRO A 258 1.91 9.49 -12.08
CA PRO A 258 2.57 8.39 -11.38
C PRO A 258 3.82 8.87 -10.65
N GLY A 259 3.98 8.41 -9.41
CA GLY A 259 5.06 8.83 -8.53
C GLY A 259 4.90 10.20 -7.90
N ARG A 260 4.06 11.12 -8.40
CA ARG A 260 3.87 12.46 -7.80
C ARG A 260 2.84 12.44 -6.69
N MET A 261 3.05 13.31 -5.70
CA MET A 261 2.14 13.56 -4.58
C MET A 261 1.62 14.99 -4.65
N LEU A 262 0.30 15.15 -4.57
CA LEU A 262 -0.32 16.43 -4.26
C LEU A 262 -0.43 16.52 -2.74
N LEU A 263 0.06 17.60 -2.12
CA LEU A 263 -0.07 17.83 -0.70
C LEU A 263 -0.51 19.27 -0.44
N ILE A 264 -1.56 19.45 0.35
CA ILE A 264 -2.05 20.74 0.83
C ILE A 264 -1.96 20.72 2.34
N ASP A 265 -1.24 21.70 2.89
CA ASP A 265 -1.10 21.90 4.32
C ASP A 265 -2.01 23.07 4.74
N THR A 266 -3.01 22.80 5.58
CA THR A 266 -3.96 23.84 6.00
C THR A 266 -3.41 24.70 7.14
N VAL A 267 -2.34 24.25 7.81
CA VAL A 267 -1.62 25.02 8.84
C VAL A 267 -0.69 26.03 8.17
N GLU A 268 0.05 25.61 7.14
CA GLU A 268 0.88 26.52 6.33
C GLU A 268 0.05 27.34 5.32
N GLY A 269 -1.17 26.90 5.02
CA GLY A 269 -2.09 27.59 4.10
C GLY A 269 -1.65 27.54 2.64
N ARG A 270 -0.94 26.48 2.22
CA ARG A 270 -0.39 26.37 0.86
C ARG A 270 -0.36 24.95 0.32
N ILE A 271 -0.28 24.86 -1.01
CA ILE A 271 0.05 23.62 -1.72
C ILE A 271 1.56 23.42 -1.65
N ILE A 272 1.99 22.28 -1.10
CA ILE A 272 3.40 21.88 -1.05
C ILE A 272 3.75 21.21 -2.39
N ALA A 273 4.80 21.68 -3.05
CA ALA A 273 5.26 21.09 -4.30
C ALA A 273 5.85 19.70 -4.06
N ASP A 274 5.65 18.78 -5.01
CA ASP A 274 6.15 17.40 -4.94
C ASP A 274 7.68 17.34 -4.74
N GLU A 275 8.42 18.10 -5.53
CA GLU A 275 9.87 18.18 -5.45
C GLU A 275 10.34 18.75 -4.11
N GLU A 276 9.67 19.77 -3.58
CA GLU A 276 9.97 20.36 -2.27
C GLU A 276 9.75 19.32 -1.15
N LEU A 277 8.58 18.68 -1.16
CA LEU A 277 8.21 17.67 -0.17
C LEU A 277 9.22 16.53 -0.14
N LYS A 278 9.52 15.95 -1.30
CA LYS A 278 10.37 14.77 -1.38
C LYS A 278 11.83 15.09 -1.14
N GLN A 279 12.32 16.26 -1.55
CA GLN A 279 13.67 16.69 -1.18
C GLN A 279 13.80 16.88 0.33
N ARG A 280 12.77 17.44 0.99
CA ARG A 280 12.75 17.55 2.46
C ARG A 280 12.83 16.18 3.12
N MET A 281 12.00 15.23 2.70
CA MET A 281 12.01 13.85 3.24
C MET A 281 13.32 13.13 2.95
N ALA A 282 13.85 13.26 1.74
CA ALA A 282 15.09 12.62 1.32
C ALA A 282 16.33 13.15 2.06
N ARG A 283 16.26 14.35 2.62
CA ARG A 283 17.35 15.00 3.36
C ARG A 283 17.15 15.04 4.87
N GLU A 284 16.07 14.44 5.36
CA GLU A 284 15.77 14.37 6.79
C GLU A 284 16.87 13.63 7.55
N HIS A 285 17.43 12.59 6.93
CA HIS A 285 18.49 11.76 7.48
C HIS A 285 19.56 11.45 6.42
N PRO A 286 20.78 11.09 6.82
CA PRO A 286 21.87 10.76 5.89
C PRO A 286 21.70 9.33 5.34
N TYR A 287 20.62 9.08 4.60
CA TYR A 287 20.26 7.73 4.12
C TYR A 287 21.37 7.08 3.28
N ARG A 288 22.04 7.84 2.41
CA ARG A 288 23.15 7.33 1.59
C ARG A 288 24.30 6.85 2.48
N GLU A 289 24.69 7.63 3.49
CA GLU A 289 25.76 7.23 4.42
C GLU A 289 25.41 5.96 5.21
N TRP A 290 24.13 5.78 5.57
CA TRP A 290 23.67 4.57 6.24
C TRP A 290 23.73 3.35 5.33
N LEU A 291 23.29 3.51 4.08
CA LEU A 291 23.34 2.44 3.07
C LEU A 291 24.79 2.02 2.82
N ASP A 292 25.67 2.97 2.49
CA ASP A 292 27.08 2.70 2.17
C ASP A 292 27.83 2.03 3.33
N ARG A 293 27.41 2.29 4.58
CA ARG A 293 28.06 1.75 5.77
C ARG A 293 27.53 0.40 6.23
N TYR A 294 26.24 0.13 6.02
CA TYR A 294 25.54 -0.99 6.67
C TYR A 294 24.84 -1.96 5.71
N LEU A 295 24.55 -1.55 4.48
CA LEU A 295 24.00 -2.45 3.47
C LEU A 295 25.15 -3.21 2.82
N VAL A 296 25.08 -4.53 2.84
CA VAL A 296 26.06 -5.41 2.18
C VAL A 296 25.35 -6.12 1.05
N THR A 297 25.85 -5.95 -0.17
CA THR A 297 25.32 -6.63 -1.35
C THR A 297 26.10 -7.92 -1.62
N LEU A 298 25.48 -8.87 -2.34
CA LEU A 298 26.12 -10.17 -2.59
C LEU A 298 27.40 -10.06 -3.44
N ASP A 299 27.52 -9.03 -4.28
CA ASP A 299 28.68 -8.76 -5.13
C ASP A 299 29.90 -8.21 -4.35
N GLU A 300 29.70 -7.73 -3.13
CA GLU A 300 30.79 -7.34 -2.23
C GLU A 300 31.41 -8.55 -1.52
N LEU A 301 30.71 -9.69 -1.52
CA LEU A 301 31.20 -10.93 -0.92
C LEU A 301 32.17 -11.64 -1.89
N PRO A 302 33.20 -12.32 -1.37
CA PRO A 302 34.10 -13.08 -2.21
C PRO A 302 33.34 -14.19 -2.93
N ASP A 303 33.68 -14.40 -4.22
CA ASP A 303 33.12 -15.51 -4.99
C ASP A 303 33.34 -16.84 -4.26
N PRO A 304 32.29 -17.67 -4.13
CA PRO A 304 32.46 -18.99 -3.56
C PRO A 304 33.40 -19.82 -4.45
N PRO A 305 34.20 -20.72 -3.86
CA PRO A 305 35.00 -21.65 -4.66
C PRO A 305 34.08 -22.44 -5.60
N PRO A 306 34.53 -22.73 -6.83
CA PRO A 306 33.70 -23.45 -7.79
C PRO A 306 33.27 -24.79 -7.19
N PRO A 307 31.97 -25.13 -7.27
CA PRO A 307 31.50 -26.40 -6.73
C PRO A 307 32.19 -27.55 -7.48
N PRO A 308 32.48 -28.67 -6.81
CA PRO A 308 33.07 -29.83 -7.46
C PRO A 308 32.15 -30.30 -8.58
N LEU A 309 32.72 -30.58 -9.76
CA LEU A 309 31.95 -31.12 -10.87
C LEU A 309 31.29 -32.44 -10.44
N PRO A 310 29.97 -32.57 -10.58
CA PRO A 310 29.31 -33.81 -10.20
C PRO A 310 29.76 -34.92 -11.15
N ASP A 311 30.09 -36.08 -10.57
CA ASP A 311 30.26 -37.31 -11.33
C ASP A 311 28.96 -37.63 -12.10
N HIS A 312 29.09 -38.06 -13.36
CA HIS A 312 27.95 -38.31 -14.25
C HIS A 312 26.94 -39.29 -13.65
N ARG A 313 27.42 -40.37 -13.01
CA ARG A 313 26.52 -41.38 -12.41
C ARG A 313 25.74 -40.79 -11.25
N THR A 314 26.41 -39.96 -10.44
CA THR A 314 25.79 -39.28 -9.30
C THR A 314 24.78 -38.22 -9.75
N LEU A 315 25.08 -37.48 -10.83
CA LEU A 315 24.17 -36.51 -11.44
C LEU A 315 22.88 -37.17 -11.93
N VAL A 316 22.99 -38.24 -12.71
CA VAL A 316 21.84 -38.98 -13.24
C VAL A 316 20.98 -39.52 -12.10
N LYS A 317 21.61 -40.06 -11.04
CA LYS A 317 20.88 -40.54 -9.86
C LYS A 317 20.07 -39.42 -9.18
N ARG A 318 20.65 -38.22 -9.05
CA ARG A 318 19.96 -37.06 -8.46
C ARG A 318 18.82 -36.57 -9.37
N GLN A 319 19.06 -36.48 -10.67
CA GLN A 319 18.04 -36.12 -11.65
C GLN A 319 16.82 -37.03 -11.55
N LEU A 320 17.02 -38.34 -11.52
CA LEU A 320 15.94 -39.31 -11.34
C LEU A 320 15.22 -39.14 -9.99
N ALA A 321 15.98 -38.93 -8.91
CA ALA A 321 15.40 -38.74 -7.57
C ALA A 321 14.52 -37.47 -7.48
N PHE A 322 14.85 -36.42 -8.23
CA PHE A 322 14.08 -35.17 -8.30
C PHE A 322 13.11 -35.11 -9.48
N GLY A 323 12.88 -36.22 -10.18
CA GLY A 323 11.89 -36.32 -11.25
C GLY A 323 12.25 -35.61 -12.56
N TYR A 324 13.53 -35.31 -12.80
CA TYR A 324 13.97 -34.78 -14.09
C TYR A 324 13.82 -35.85 -15.18
N THR A 325 13.11 -35.50 -16.25
CA THR A 325 12.97 -36.35 -17.43
C THR A 325 13.88 -35.88 -18.56
N PHE A 326 14.10 -36.76 -19.55
CA PHE A 326 14.80 -36.38 -20.77
C PHE A 326 14.13 -35.19 -21.48
N GLU A 327 12.79 -35.14 -21.44
CA GLU A 327 12.01 -34.05 -22.00
C GLU A 327 12.26 -32.73 -21.25
N THR A 328 12.18 -32.72 -19.91
CA THR A 328 12.49 -31.52 -19.12
C THR A 328 13.89 -31.00 -19.42
N LEU A 329 14.89 -31.89 -19.51
CA LEU A 329 16.26 -31.50 -19.81
C LEU A 329 16.43 -30.95 -21.23
N ARG A 330 15.80 -31.58 -22.22
CA ARG A 330 15.96 -31.22 -23.64
C ARG A 330 15.11 -30.03 -24.06
N VAL A 331 13.88 -29.92 -23.57
CA VAL A 331 12.86 -28.96 -24.02
C VAL A 331 12.83 -27.72 -23.12
N VAL A 332 13.10 -27.85 -21.83
CA VAL A 332 13.07 -26.71 -20.89
C VAL A 332 14.48 -26.22 -20.58
N VAL A 333 15.30 -27.06 -19.94
CA VAL A 333 16.62 -26.65 -19.42
C VAL A 333 17.61 -26.33 -20.55
N GLY A 334 17.64 -27.16 -21.60
CA GLY A 334 18.55 -26.97 -22.74
C GLY A 334 18.38 -25.61 -23.43
N PRO A 335 17.15 -25.21 -23.83
CA PRO A 335 16.88 -23.90 -24.39
C PRO A 335 17.17 -22.74 -23.43
N MET A 336 16.76 -22.83 -22.15
CA MET A 336 17.09 -21.82 -21.14
C MET A 336 18.60 -21.59 -21.03
N SER A 337 19.38 -22.67 -20.99
CA SER A 337 20.84 -22.58 -20.89
C SER A 337 21.50 -21.98 -22.13
N LYS A 338 20.94 -22.17 -23.33
CA LYS A 338 21.52 -21.68 -24.59
C LYS A 338 21.11 -20.25 -24.92
N ASN A 339 19.86 -19.91 -24.64
CA ASN A 339 19.23 -18.69 -25.15
C ASN A 339 18.90 -17.67 -24.05
N ALA A 340 19.07 -18.01 -22.76
CA ALA A 340 18.69 -17.18 -21.62
C ALA A 340 17.22 -16.72 -21.61
N ILE A 341 16.35 -17.49 -22.27
CA ILE A 341 14.90 -17.31 -22.29
C ILE A 341 14.22 -18.61 -21.89
N GLU A 342 13.03 -18.52 -21.29
CA GLU A 342 12.22 -19.69 -21.01
C GLU A 342 11.79 -20.42 -22.30
N ALA A 343 11.45 -21.70 -22.15
CA ALA A 343 11.02 -22.50 -23.29
C ALA A 343 9.61 -22.10 -23.75
N ILE A 344 9.47 -21.82 -25.05
CA ILE A 344 8.18 -21.47 -25.67
C ILE A 344 7.54 -22.72 -26.26
N GLY A 345 6.27 -22.94 -25.94
CA GLY A 345 5.43 -24.00 -26.50
C GLY A 345 4.11 -23.45 -27.07
N ALA A 346 3.31 -24.34 -27.65
CA ALA A 346 1.97 -24.03 -28.15
C ALA A 346 1.00 -25.16 -27.78
N MET A 347 -0.31 -24.94 -27.99
CA MET A 347 -1.43 -25.80 -27.54
C MET A 347 -1.72 -25.72 -26.03
N GLY A 348 -2.89 -26.22 -25.65
CA GLY A 348 -3.30 -26.32 -24.24
C GLY A 348 -2.61 -27.48 -23.52
N ASN A 349 -2.55 -27.42 -22.19
CA ASN A 349 -2.05 -28.53 -21.39
C ASN A 349 -3.14 -29.61 -21.26
N ASP A 350 -2.92 -30.76 -21.91
CA ASP A 350 -3.81 -31.93 -21.91
C ASP A 350 -3.44 -32.98 -20.83
N THR A 351 -2.43 -32.70 -20.02
CA THR A 351 -2.05 -33.60 -18.92
C THR A 351 -3.11 -33.59 -17.78
N PRO A 352 -3.34 -34.73 -17.11
CA PRO A 352 -4.20 -34.77 -15.94
C PRO A 352 -3.75 -33.79 -14.86
N LEU A 353 -4.70 -33.30 -14.05
CA LEU A 353 -4.35 -32.57 -12.83
C LEU A 353 -3.41 -33.42 -11.97
N ALA A 354 -2.45 -32.79 -11.28
CA ALA A 354 -1.41 -33.50 -10.54
C ALA A 354 -1.97 -34.56 -9.55
N VAL A 355 -3.11 -34.26 -8.90
CA VAL A 355 -3.78 -35.19 -7.97
C VAL A 355 -4.46 -36.39 -8.64
N LEU A 356 -4.72 -36.31 -9.95
CA LEU A 356 -5.35 -37.36 -10.75
C LEU A 356 -4.34 -38.10 -11.65
N SER A 357 -3.06 -37.74 -11.58
CA SER A 357 -2.04 -38.34 -12.41
C SER A 357 -1.62 -39.71 -11.85
N ASP A 358 -1.51 -40.71 -12.72
CA ASP A 358 -0.90 -42.00 -12.40
C ASP A 358 0.63 -41.94 -12.31
N GLN A 359 1.23 -40.78 -12.65
CA GLN A 359 2.67 -40.55 -12.61
C GLN A 359 3.07 -39.75 -11.36
N PRO A 360 4.30 -39.96 -10.82
CA PRO A 360 4.80 -39.14 -9.72
C PRO A 360 4.82 -37.66 -10.08
N GLN A 361 4.18 -36.84 -9.25
CA GLN A 361 4.10 -35.39 -9.44
C GLN A 361 4.97 -34.64 -8.45
N LEU A 362 5.58 -33.55 -8.92
CA LEU A 362 6.40 -32.69 -8.09
C LEU A 362 5.51 -31.67 -7.37
N LEU A 363 5.95 -31.22 -6.19
CA LEU A 363 5.16 -30.36 -5.31
C LEU A 363 4.66 -29.10 -6.03
N TYR A 364 5.50 -28.49 -6.86
CA TYR A 364 5.16 -27.27 -7.61
C TYR A 364 4.03 -27.48 -8.64
N ASN A 365 3.73 -28.70 -9.08
CA ASN A 365 2.61 -28.95 -10.00
C ASN A 365 1.23 -28.73 -9.34
N TYR A 366 1.19 -28.77 -8.01
CA TYR A 366 -0.01 -28.51 -7.21
C TYR A 366 -0.26 -27.01 -7.00
N PHE A 367 0.76 -26.17 -7.20
CA PHE A 367 0.62 -24.72 -7.09
C PHE A 367 0.31 -24.14 -8.48
N LYS A 368 -0.78 -23.38 -8.57
CA LYS A 368 -1.14 -22.65 -9.77
C LYS A 368 -0.85 -21.17 -9.54
N GLN A 369 -0.14 -20.56 -10.48
CA GLN A 369 0.12 -19.13 -10.44
C GLN A 369 -1.21 -18.40 -10.55
N LEU A 370 -1.48 -17.52 -9.58
CA LEU A 370 -2.60 -16.61 -9.67
C LEU A 370 -2.27 -15.53 -10.68
N PHE A 371 -3.29 -15.04 -11.36
CA PHE A 371 -3.15 -13.94 -12.30
C PHE A 371 -4.38 -13.04 -12.17
N ALA A 372 -4.17 -11.76 -12.50
CA ALA A 372 -5.20 -10.76 -12.37
C ALA A 372 -6.19 -10.82 -13.54
N GLN A 373 -7.48 -10.68 -13.23
CA GLN A 373 -8.55 -10.58 -14.23
C GLN A 373 -9.59 -9.58 -13.76
N VAL A 374 -9.90 -8.59 -14.61
CA VAL A 374 -10.93 -7.54 -14.39
C VAL A 374 -10.62 -6.58 -13.24
N THR A 375 -10.34 -7.08 -12.04
CA THR A 375 -10.13 -6.32 -10.80
C THR A 375 -8.92 -5.40 -10.86
N ASN A 376 -7.80 -5.93 -11.35
CA ASN A 376 -6.57 -5.18 -11.62
C ASN A 376 -5.91 -5.65 -12.93
N PRO A 377 -5.20 -4.78 -13.65
CA PRO A 377 -4.51 -5.16 -14.89
C PRO A 377 -3.16 -5.84 -14.60
N PRO A 378 -2.70 -6.77 -15.46
CA PRO A 378 -1.31 -7.21 -15.48
C PRO A 378 -0.40 -6.10 -16.03
N ILE A 379 0.90 -6.20 -15.73
CA ILE A 379 1.95 -5.27 -16.18
C ILE A 379 2.78 -5.93 -17.29
N ASP A 380 3.22 -5.14 -18.28
CA ASP A 380 4.18 -5.60 -19.29
C ASP A 380 5.62 -5.47 -18.75
N ALA A 381 6.17 -6.59 -18.26
CA ALA A 381 7.49 -6.60 -17.63
C ALA A 381 8.65 -6.19 -18.57
N ILE A 382 8.43 -6.17 -19.89
CA ILE A 382 9.46 -5.78 -20.87
C ILE A 382 9.32 -4.29 -21.22
N ARG A 383 8.09 -3.83 -21.48
CA ARG A 383 7.84 -2.45 -21.92
C ARG A 383 7.76 -1.46 -20.77
N GLU A 384 7.37 -1.93 -19.59
CA GLU A 384 7.20 -1.13 -18.38
C GLU A 384 8.30 -1.43 -17.36
N GLU A 385 9.50 -1.83 -17.80
CA GLU A 385 10.63 -2.21 -16.94
C GLU A 385 10.94 -1.19 -15.82
N LEU A 386 10.69 0.10 -16.06
CA LEU A 386 10.88 1.16 -15.07
C LEU A 386 10.15 0.89 -13.74
N VAL A 387 9.02 0.18 -13.77
CA VAL A 387 8.12 0.00 -12.62
C VAL A 387 8.11 -1.43 -12.05
N THR A 388 8.83 -2.37 -12.66
CA THR A 388 8.76 -3.81 -12.33
C THR A 388 9.82 -4.28 -11.33
N ALA A 389 10.52 -3.36 -10.67
CA ALA A 389 11.63 -3.65 -9.76
C ALA A 389 11.23 -3.54 -8.29
#